data_AF-A0A7V1BUR2-F1
#
_entry.id   AF-A0A7V1BUR2-F1
#
_cell.length_a   1.000
_cell.length_b   1.000
_cell.length_c   1.000
_cell.angle_alpha   90.00
_cell.angle_beta   90.00
_cell.angle_gamma   90.00
#
_symmetry.space_group_name_H-M   'P 1'
#
loop_
_entity.id
_entity.type
_entity.pdbx_description
1 polymer ?
#
loop_
_entity_poly.entity_id
_entity_poly.type
_entity_poly.pdbx_seq_one_letter_code
_entity_poly.pdbx_strand_id
1 'polypeptide(L)'
;MFIIEVLPPGITGIIIAGLFAAAMSTLAGSMSSLSSSTMIDIYTPLCGKNISEEKKLKISRLLTVLWAALLIISAMIFRKSSLAVVEIALSIASFTYGGLLGTFLLGLLFKRVKQNAVLAGFASGILFMILVISLKIVGWTWYTLIGVIVTIAVGSAITFAKKSRE
;
A
#
# COMPACT_ATOMS: atom_id res chain seq x y z
N MET A 1 -7.68 -25.79 10.33
CA MET A 1 -8.13 -26.93 11.16
C MET A 1 -7.07 -28.01 11.28
N PHE A 2 -6.38 -28.40 10.20
CA PHE A 2 -5.31 -29.43 10.21
C PHE A 2 -4.25 -29.30 11.32
N ILE A 3 -3.70 -28.10 11.56
CA ILE A 3 -2.65 -27.89 12.59
C ILE A 3 -3.14 -28.21 14.01
N ILE A 4 -4.41 -27.99 14.30
CA ILE A 4 -4.99 -28.19 15.64
C ILE A 4 -5.48 -29.63 15.80
N GLU A 5 -5.94 -30.26 14.71
CA GLU A 5 -6.61 -31.56 14.74
C GLU A 5 -5.67 -32.75 14.53
N VAL A 6 -4.53 -32.57 13.87
CA VAL A 6 -3.66 -33.68 13.43
C VAL A 6 -2.32 -33.73 14.15
N LEU A 7 -1.87 -32.62 14.75
CA LEU A 7 -0.54 -32.53 15.37
C LEU A 7 -0.56 -32.84 16.88
N PRO A 8 0.51 -33.47 17.41
CA PRO A 8 0.61 -33.77 18.81
C PRO A 8 0.71 -32.49 19.67
N PRO A 9 0.20 -32.54 20.91
CA PRO A 9 0.30 -31.43 21.86
C PRO A 9 1.78 -31.10 22.10
N GLY A 10 2.12 -29.82 22.18
CA GLY A 10 3.51 -29.32 22.19
C GLY A 10 3.93 -28.73 20.85
N ILE A 11 3.92 -29.53 19.77
CA ILE A 11 4.26 -29.04 18.41
C ILE A 11 3.24 -28.02 17.93
N THR A 12 1.94 -28.29 18.17
CA THR A 12 0.85 -27.34 17.88
C THR A 12 1.07 -25.99 18.57
N GLY A 13 1.56 -26.00 19.82
CA GLY A 13 1.87 -24.77 20.57
C GLY A 13 3.01 -23.98 19.95
N ILE A 14 4.08 -24.65 19.54
CA ILE A 14 5.23 -24.01 18.85
C ILE A 14 4.79 -23.38 17.53
N ILE A 15 3.99 -24.08 16.72
CA ILE A 15 3.53 -23.56 15.43
C ILE A 15 2.62 -22.34 15.62
N ILE A 16 1.68 -22.39 16.57
CA ILE A 16 0.80 -21.25 16.86
C ILE A 16 1.61 -20.06 17.37
N ALA A 17 2.58 -20.29 18.27
CA ALA A 17 3.47 -19.22 18.75
C ALA A 17 4.28 -18.59 17.60
N GLY A 18 4.84 -19.41 16.71
CA GLY A 18 5.56 -18.93 15.53
C GLY A 18 4.68 -18.13 14.56
N LEU A 19 3.44 -18.58 14.35
CA LEU A 19 2.44 -17.87 13.54
C LEU A 19 2.13 -16.48 14.13
N PHE A 20 1.88 -16.40 15.44
CA PHE A 20 1.66 -15.12 16.10
C PHE A 20 2.89 -14.22 16.06
N ALA A 21 4.09 -14.77 16.27
CA ALA A 21 5.34 -14.03 16.19
C ALA A 21 5.54 -13.42 14.79
N ALA A 22 5.32 -14.20 13.73
CA ALA A 22 5.41 -13.72 12.34
C ALA A 22 4.36 -12.62 12.03
N ALA A 23 3.13 -12.81 12.48
CA ALA A 23 2.07 -11.82 12.32
C ALA A 23 2.38 -10.51 13.08
N MET A 24 2.84 -10.61 14.33
CA MET A 24 3.23 -9.47 15.16
C MET A 24 4.41 -8.71 14.56
N SER A 25 5.41 -9.41 14.00
CA SER A 25 6.55 -8.78 13.33
C SER A 25 6.11 -7.92 12.14
N THR A 26 5.22 -8.46 11.29
CA THR A 26 4.68 -7.73 10.13
C THR A 26 3.81 -6.54 10.54
N LEU A 27 2.98 -6.72 11.57
CA LEU A 27 2.14 -5.66 12.13
C LEU A 27 2.98 -4.52 12.74
N ALA A 28 4.00 -4.86 13.52
CA ALA A 28 4.91 -3.88 14.11
C ALA A 28 5.66 -3.08 13.04
N GLY A 29 6.12 -3.76 11.98
CA GLY A 29 6.72 -3.10 10.82
C GLY A 29 5.76 -2.16 10.11
N SER A 30 4.53 -2.60 9.86
CA SER A 30 3.51 -1.78 9.20
C SER A 30 3.15 -0.54 10.02
N MET A 31 2.98 -0.69 11.34
CA MET A 31 2.67 0.41 12.25
C MET A 31 3.83 1.43 12.34
N SER A 32 5.07 0.95 12.41
CA SER A 32 6.23 1.84 12.47
C SER A 32 6.43 2.62 11.16
N SER A 33 6.27 1.96 10.01
CA SER A 33 6.30 2.61 8.70
C SER A 33 5.19 3.65 8.54
N LEU A 34 3.95 3.33 8.92
CA LEU A 34 2.83 4.28 8.86
C LEU A 34 3.06 5.51 9.75
N SER A 35 3.51 5.30 10.99
CA SER A 35 3.85 6.38 11.91
C SER A 35 4.97 7.26 11.36
N SER A 36 6.05 6.64 10.86
CA SER A 36 7.21 7.34 10.31
C SER A 36 6.87 8.16 9.06
N SER A 37 6.20 7.55 8.08
CA SER A 37 5.75 8.26 6.87
C SER A 37 4.78 9.38 7.21
N THR A 38 3.83 9.18 8.14
CA THR A 38 2.93 10.26 8.57
C THR A 38 3.71 11.40 9.22
N MET A 39 4.72 11.09 10.03
CA MET A 39 5.55 12.07 10.70
C MET A 39 6.42 12.88 9.71
N ILE A 40 7.09 12.18 8.79
CA ILE A 40 8.07 12.77 7.86
C ILE A 40 7.38 13.45 6.67
N ASP A 41 6.37 12.79 6.09
CA ASP A 41 5.76 13.24 4.82
C ASP A 41 4.61 14.22 5.04
N ILE A 42 3.92 14.16 6.19
CA ILE A 42 2.74 15.01 6.46
C ILE A 42 3.02 15.99 7.59
N TYR A 43 3.38 15.48 8.78
CA TYR A 43 3.47 16.32 9.98
C TYR A 43 4.63 17.33 9.91
N THR A 44 5.82 16.88 9.50
CA THR A 44 7.03 17.73 9.45
C THR A 44 6.90 18.89 8.45
N PRO A 45 6.39 18.70 7.22
CA PRO A 45 6.16 19.79 6.28
C PRO A 45 5.10 20.80 6.75
N LEU A 46 4.05 20.33 7.44
CA LEU A 46 2.93 21.19 7.87
C LEU A 46 3.22 22.00 9.13
N CYS A 47 3.96 21.44 10.10
CA CYS A 47 4.25 22.09 11.38
C CYS A 47 5.62 22.78 11.45
N GLY A 48 6.44 22.67 10.41
CA GLY A 48 7.76 23.31 10.34
C GLY A 48 8.89 22.52 11.04
N LYS A 49 10.14 22.85 10.68
CA LYS A 49 11.34 22.06 11.03
C LYS A 49 11.85 22.18 12.48
N ASN A 50 11.31 23.10 13.30
CA ASN A 50 11.84 23.44 14.64
C ASN A 50 11.15 22.69 15.80
N ILE A 51 10.88 21.40 15.63
CA ILE A 51 10.30 20.57 16.70
C ILE A 51 11.43 19.85 17.44
N SER A 52 11.48 19.98 18.78
CA SER A 52 12.42 19.23 19.63
C SER A 52 12.25 17.72 19.45
N GLU A 53 13.36 16.97 19.50
CA GLU A 53 13.39 15.51 19.35
C GLU A 53 12.47 14.79 20.36
N GLU A 54 12.36 15.28 21.60
CA GLU A 54 11.44 14.72 22.59
C GLU A 54 9.98 14.83 22.15
N LYS A 55 9.63 15.98 21.55
CA LYS A 55 8.27 16.23 21.06
C LYS A 55 8.00 15.38 19.82
N LYS A 56 8.98 15.22 18.92
CA LYS A 56 8.88 14.31 17.77
C LYS A 56 8.61 12.87 18.21
N LEU A 57 9.33 12.38 19.24
CA LEU A 57 9.12 11.03 19.77
C LEU A 57 7.72 10.85 20.38
N LYS A 58 7.24 11.83 21.15
CA LYS A 58 5.89 11.81 21.72
C LYS A 58 4.82 11.77 20.62
N ILE A 59 4.98 12.56 19.57
CA ILE A 59 4.05 12.61 18.44
C ILE A 59 4.08 11.30 17.65
N SER A 60 5.26 10.75 17.37
CA SER A 60 5.40 9.45 16.69
C SER A 60 4.74 8.31 17.48
N ARG A 61 4.84 8.30 18.81
CA ARG A 61 4.10 7.35 19.66
C ARG A 61 2.59 7.55 19.55
N LEU A 62 2.10 8.79 19.54
CA LEU A 62 0.68 9.09 19.36
C LEU A 62 0.17 8.65 17.99
N LEU A 63 0.92 8.91 16.92
CA LEU A 63 0.61 8.44 15.56
C LEU A 63 0.55 6.92 15.49
N THR A 64 1.45 6.23 16.20
CA THR A 64 1.44 4.76 16.28
C THR A 64 0.14 4.24 16.91
N VAL A 65 -0.31 4.85 18.01
CA VAL A 65 -1.58 4.50 18.67
C VAL A 65 -2.78 4.80 17.77
N LEU A 66 -2.76 5.93 17.06
CA LEU A 66 -3.80 6.31 16.11
C LEU A 66 -3.92 5.29 14.99
N TRP A 67 -2.81 4.91 14.35
CA TRP A 67 -2.80 3.89 13.30
C TRP A 67 -3.21 2.52 13.83
N ALA A 68 -2.79 2.14 15.05
CA ALA A 68 -3.26 0.92 15.69
C ALA A 68 -4.78 0.88 15.83
N ALA A 69 -5.38 1.98 16.30
CA ALA A 69 -6.83 2.10 16.44
C ALA A 69 -7.53 1.99 15.08
N LEU A 70 -7.03 2.65 14.04
CA LEU A 70 -7.58 2.56 12.68
C LEU A 70 -7.50 1.15 12.10
N LEU A 71 -6.39 0.44 12.32
CA LEU A 71 -6.22 -0.95 11.87
C LEU A 71 -7.20 -1.88 12.60
N ILE A 72 -7.39 -1.70 13.92
CA ILE A 72 -8.36 -2.49 14.71
C ILE A 72 -9.79 -2.24 14.22
N ILE A 73 -10.18 -0.98 14.02
CA ILE A 73 -11.52 -0.62 13.50
C ILE A 73 -11.74 -1.24 12.12
N SER A 74 -10.75 -1.14 11.23
CA SER A 74 -10.81 -1.74 9.90
C SER A 74 -10.99 -3.26 9.99
N ALA A 75 -10.22 -3.94 10.85
CA ALA A 75 -10.37 -5.38 11.07
C ALA A 75 -11.77 -5.76 11.59
N MET A 76 -12.37 -4.95 12.47
CA MET A 76 -13.74 -5.18 12.95
C MET A 76 -14.79 -5.07 11.85
N ILE A 77 -14.64 -4.13 10.92
CA ILE A 77 -15.56 -3.94 9.78
C ILE A 77 -15.52 -5.14 8.85
N PHE A 78 -14.33 -5.66 8.53
CA PHE A 78 -14.17 -6.78 7.60
C PHE A 78 -14.40 -8.17 8.22
N ARG A 79 -14.61 -8.27 9.54
CA ARG A 79 -14.81 -9.54 10.26
C ARG A 79 -15.95 -10.40 9.70
N LYS A 80 -17.02 -9.77 9.18
CA LYS A 80 -18.21 -10.47 8.66
C LYS A 80 -18.16 -10.70 7.14
N SER A 81 -17.06 -10.37 6.47
CA SER A 81 -16.96 -10.56 5.03
C SER A 81 -16.90 -12.05 4.67
N SER A 82 -17.61 -12.44 3.61
CA SER A 82 -17.63 -13.82 3.08
C SER A 82 -16.49 -14.13 2.12
N LEU A 83 -15.77 -13.09 1.66
CA LEU A 83 -14.63 -13.20 0.78
C LEU A 83 -13.36 -13.50 1.58
N ALA A 84 -12.37 -14.11 0.92
CA ALA A 84 -11.06 -14.30 1.53
C ALA A 84 -10.46 -12.94 1.88
N VAL A 85 -10.01 -12.76 3.13
CA VAL A 85 -9.42 -11.50 3.61
C VAL A 85 -8.23 -11.07 2.74
N VAL A 86 -7.46 -12.04 2.24
CA VAL A 86 -6.32 -11.82 1.33
C VAL A 86 -6.78 -11.20 0.01
N GLU A 87 -7.91 -11.66 -0.55
CA GLU A 87 -8.46 -11.11 -1.80
C GLU A 87 -8.91 -9.67 -1.62
N ILE A 88 -9.61 -9.36 -0.52
CA ILE A 88 -10.03 -7.99 -0.21
C ILE A 88 -8.79 -7.09 -0.04
N ALA A 89 -7.82 -7.51 0.78
CA ALA A 89 -6.63 -6.73 1.08
C ALA A 89 -5.80 -6.44 -0.18
N LEU A 90 -5.56 -7.45 -1.03
CA LEU A 90 -4.77 -7.29 -2.25
C LEU A 90 -5.53 -6.54 -3.36
N SER A 91 -6.86 -6.64 -3.39
CA SER A 91 -7.68 -5.81 -4.28
C SER A 91 -7.58 -4.34 -3.92
N ILE A 92 -7.66 -3.99 -2.63
CA ILE A 92 -7.50 -2.62 -2.16
C ILE A 92 -6.07 -2.12 -2.40
N ALA A 93 -5.05 -2.94 -2.09
CA ALA A 93 -3.65 -2.57 -2.30
C ALA A 93 -3.33 -2.32 -3.80
N SER A 94 -3.99 -3.05 -4.71
CA SER A 94 -3.72 -2.95 -6.15
C SER A 94 -4.00 -1.57 -6.75
N PHE A 95 -4.94 -0.79 -6.18
CA PHE A 95 -5.23 0.57 -6.65
C PHE A 95 -3.99 1.46 -6.62
N THR A 96 -3.22 1.39 -5.54
CA THR A 96 -2.05 2.24 -5.33
C THR A 96 -0.76 1.55 -5.79
N TYR A 97 -0.61 0.24 -5.54
CA TYR A 97 0.59 -0.50 -5.92
C TYR A 97 0.81 -0.55 -7.42
N GLY A 98 -0.25 -0.73 -8.22
CA GLY A 98 -0.14 -0.71 -9.68
C GLY A 98 0.39 0.63 -10.20
N GLY A 99 -0.16 1.73 -9.68
CA GLY A 99 0.28 3.08 -10.02
C GLY A 99 1.70 3.39 -9.55
N LEU A 100 2.05 3.05 -8.29
CA LEU A 100 3.37 3.32 -7.71
C LEU A 100 4.47 2.53 -8.42
N LEU A 101 4.22 1.24 -8.70
CA LEU A 101 5.15 0.42 -9.47
C LEU A 101 5.27 0.93 -10.91
N GLY A 102 4.15 1.32 -11.52
CA GLY A 102 4.13 1.90 -12.87
C GLY A 102 4.93 3.20 -12.96
N THR A 103 4.79 4.12 -12.01
CA THR A 103 5.57 5.37 -11.99
C THR A 103 7.05 5.13 -11.74
N PHE A 104 7.39 4.20 -10.85
CA PHE A 104 8.77 3.80 -10.61
C PHE A 104 9.42 3.22 -11.86
N LEU A 105 8.74 2.28 -12.54
CA LEU A 105 9.22 1.69 -13.79
C LEU A 105 9.30 2.71 -14.91
N LEU A 106 8.34 3.64 -15.00
CA LEU A 106 8.37 4.72 -15.99
C LEU A 106 9.64 5.59 -15.81
N GLY A 107 10.00 5.93 -14.56
CA GLY A 107 11.24 6.66 -14.27
C GLY A 107 12.51 5.86 -14.56
N LEU A 108 12.48 4.53 -14.37
CA LEU A 108 13.62 3.66 -14.64
C LEU A 108 13.83 3.43 -16.15
N LEU A 109 12.76 3.22 -16.91
CA LEU A 109 12.81 2.87 -18.34
C LEU A 109 13.01 4.09 -19.24
N PHE A 110 12.53 5.27 -18.86
CA PHE A 110 12.55 6.47 -19.69
C PHE A 110 13.41 7.58 -19.06
N LYS A 111 14.56 7.89 -19.68
CA LYS A 111 15.53 8.87 -19.16
C LYS A 111 15.07 10.33 -19.12
N ARG A 112 13.92 10.68 -19.72
CA ARG A 112 13.44 12.09 -19.87
C ARG A 112 11.97 12.27 -19.50
N VAL A 113 11.51 11.66 -18.41
CA VAL A 113 10.12 11.82 -17.94
C VAL A 113 10.03 13.05 -17.04
N LYS A 114 9.13 13.98 -17.36
CA LYS A 114 8.84 15.15 -16.50
C LYS A 114 7.84 14.77 -15.41
N GLN A 115 7.92 15.42 -14.25
CA GLN A 115 7.04 15.17 -13.09
C GLN A 115 5.54 15.17 -13.45
N ASN A 116 5.09 16.10 -14.31
CA ASN A 116 3.69 16.17 -14.73
C ASN A 116 3.21 14.91 -15.46
N ALA A 117 4.08 14.26 -16.24
CA ALA A 117 3.75 13.02 -16.93
C ALA A 117 3.64 11.84 -15.96
N VAL A 118 4.51 11.79 -14.94
CA VAL A 118 4.44 10.79 -13.87
C VAL A 118 3.14 10.94 -13.08
N LEU A 119 2.80 12.16 -12.67
CA LEU A 119 1.58 12.44 -11.91
C LEU A 119 0.31 12.11 -12.71
N ALA A 120 0.28 12.49 -14.00
CA ALA A 120 -0.85 12.17 -14.87
C ALA A 120 -0.97 10.65 -15.13
N GLY A 121 0.16 9.94 -15.30
CA GLY A 121 0.19 8.47 -15.42
C GLY A 121 -0.29 7.78 -14.13
N PHE A 122 0.09 8.29 -12.97
CA PHE A 122 -0.38 7.77 -11.68
C PHE A 122 -1.88 7.97 -11.49
N ALA A 123 -2.37 9.19 -11.71
CA ALA A 123 -3.78 9.53 -11.54
C ALA A 123 -4.68 8.75 -12.53
N SER A 124 -4.26 8.62 -13.79
CA SER A 124 -4.98 7.81 -14.77
C SER A 124 -4.96 6.32 -14.45
N GLY A 125 -3.85 5.79 -13.93
CA GLY A 125 -3.76 4.41 -13.44
C GLY A 125 -4.77 4.14 -12.32
N ILE A 126 -4.85 5.02 -11.32
CA ILE A 126 -5.85 4.91 -10.25
C ILE A 126 -7.27 4.97 -10.81
N LEU A 127 -7.58 5.96 -11.65
CA LEU A 127 -8.93 6.13 -12.21
C LEU A 127 -9.36 4.92 -13.04
N PHE A 128 -8.44 4.37 -13.84
CA PHE A 128 -8.72 3.18 -14.64
C PHE A 128 -8.93 1.95 -13.76
N MET A 129 -8.14 1.79 -12.69
CA MET A 129 -8.33 0.70 -11.73
C MET A 129 -9.69 0.76 -11.03
N ILE A 130 -10.21 1.96 -10.73
CA ILE A 130 -11.57 2.13 -10.21
C ILE A 130 -12.60 1.56 -11.19
N LEU A 131 -12.45 1.83 -12.49
CA LEU A 131 -13.36 1.31 -13.51
C LEU A 131 -13.28 -0.22 -13.63
N VAL A 132 -12.06 -0.78 -13.69
CA VAL A 132 -11.84 -2.22 -13.83
C VAL A 132 -12.45 -3.00 -12.65
N ILE A 133 -12.26 -2.49 -11.44
CA ILE A 133 -12.75 -3.14 -10.22
C ILE A 133 -14.27 -2.99 -10.09
N SER A 134 -14.83 -1.82 -10.43
CA SER A 134 -16.28 -1.58 -10.39
C SER A 134 -17.03 -2.44 -11.40
N LEU A 135 -16.46 -2.64 -12.58
CA LEU A 135 -17.05 -3.44 -13.66
C LEU A 135 -16.75 -4.94 -13.53
N LYS A 136 -15.97 -5.36 -12.53
CA LYS A 136 -15.56 -6.76 -12.27
C LYS A 136 -15.07 -7.48 -13.53
N ILE A 137 -14.26 -6.79 -14.34
CA ILE A 137 -13.86 -7.26 -15.67
C ILE A 137 -12.87 -8.44 -15.57
N VAL A 138 -11.99 -8.40 -14.57
CA VAL A 138 -10.84 -9.33 -14.44
C VAL A 138 -10.68 -9.75 -12.98
N GLY A 139 -10.08 -10.92 -12.73
CA GLY A 139 -9.76 -11.38 -11.38
C GLY A 139 -8.73 -10.49 -10.69
N TRP A 140 -8.76 -10.48 -9.35
CA TRP A 140 -7.95 -9.58 -8.52
C TRP A 140 -6.43 -9.69 -8.73
N THR A 141 -5.95 -10.85 -9.20
CA THR A 141 -4.54 -11.10 -9.50
C THR A 141 -4.02 -10.24 -10.65
N TRP A 142 -4.89 -9.80 -11.57
CA TRP A 142 -4.52 -8.97 -12.72
C TRP A 142 -4.49 -7.47 -12.43
N TYR A 143 -5.06 -7.05 -11.30
CA TYR A 143 -5.24 -5.63 -10.98
C TYR A 143 -3.94 -4.84 -10.93
N THR A 144 -2.91 -5.38 -10.26
CA THR A 144 -1.62 -4.68 -10.18
C THR A 144 -0.97 -4.56 -11.56
N LEU A 145 -1.02 -5.62 -12.38
CA LEU A 145 -0.42 -5.62 -13.72
C LEU A 145 -1.10 -4.60 -14.64
N ILE A 146 -2.43 -4.56 -14.64
CA ILE A 146 -3.21 -3.61 -15.43
C ILE A 146 -2.87 -2.17 -14.99
N GLY A 147 -2.84 -1.90 -13.68
CA GLY A 147 -2.46 -0.60 -13.15
C GLY A 147 -1.09 -0.14 -13.63
N VAL A 148 -0.09 -1.03 -13.59
CA VAL A 148 1.27 -0.75 -14.09
C VAL A 148 1.25 -0.39 -15.58
N ILE A 149 0.59 -1.22 -16.41
CA ILE A 149 0.53 -1.03 -17.86
C ILE A 149 -0.11 0.32 -18.19
N VAL A 150 -1.24 0.65 -17.56
CA VAL A 150 -1.96 1.91 -17.80
C VAL A 150 -1.11 3.10 -17.40
N THR A 151 -0.48 3.07 -16.23
CA THR A 151 0.39 4.15 -15.77
C THR A 151 1.57 4.38 -16.70
N ILE A 152 2.22 3.31 -17.18
CA ILE A 152 3.33 3.41 -18.14
C ILE A 152 2.83 3.92 -19.49
N ALA A 153 1.70 3.42 -20.00
CA ALA A 153 1.14 3.82 -21.29
C ALA A 153 0.78 5.31 -21.31
N VAL A 154 0.06 5.80 -20.30
CA VAL A 154 -0.32 7.21 -20.21
C VAL A 154 0.89 8.10 -19.96
N GLY A 155 1.77 7.71 -19.03
CA GLY A 155 2.97 8.47 -18.70
C GLY A 155 3.95 8.60 -19.88
N SER A 156 4.14 7.53 -20.65
CA SER A 156 4.98 7.56 -21.85
C SER A 156 4.33 8.36 -22.97
N ALA A 157 3.03 8.20 -23.23
CA ALA A 157 2.31 8.97 -24.25
C ALA A 157 2.42 10.49 -24.01
N ILE A 158 2.24 10.94 -22.78
CA ILE A 158 2.38 12.36 -22.42
C ILE A 158 3.84 12.83 -22.59
N THR A 159 4.80 11.98 -22.25
CA THR A 159 6.22 12.28 -22.40
C THR A 159 6.61 12.45 -23.88
N PHE A 160 6.15 11.57 -24.76
CA PHE A 160 6.41 11.64 -26.20
C PHE A 160 5.68 12.81 -26.88
N ALA A 161 4.42 13.06 -26.52
CA ALA A 161 3.66 14.19 -27.06
C ALA A 161 4.32 15.54 -26.76
N LYS A 162 4.96 15.67 -25.59
CA LYS A 162 5.67 16.90 -25.20
C LYS A 162 7.04 17.02 -25.87
N LYS A 163 7.74 15.91 -26.11
CA LYS A 163 8.99 15.87 -26.87
C LYS A 163 8.82 16.28 -28.34
N SER A 164 7.65 16.06 -28.94
CA SER A 164 7.34 16.48 -30.31
C SER A 164 7.05 17.99 -30.47
N ARG A 165 6.91 18.73 -29.35
CA ARG A 165 6.62 20.18 -29.36
C ARG A 165 7.85 21.04 -29.03
N GLU A 166 8.95 20.42 -28.65
CA GLU A 166 10.27 21.06 -28.40
C GLU A 166 11.18 20.76 -29.59
#